data_AF-A0A7Y3KBH2-F1
#
_entry.id   AF-A0A7Y3KBH2-F1
#
_cell.length_a   1.000
_cell.length_b   1.000
_cell.length_c   1.000
_cell.angle_alpha   90.00
_cell.angle_beta   90.00
_cell.angle_gamma   90.00
#
_symmetry.space_group_name_H-M   'P 1'
#
loop_
_entity.id
_entity.type
_entity.pdbx_description
1 polymer ?
#
loop_
_entity_poly.entity_id
_entity_poly.type
_entity_poly.pdbx_seq_one_letter_code
_entity_poly.pdbx_strand_id
1 'polypeptide(L)'
;MEKWRVIQWTKEFETTRYRKVTSTKRTAWQQFAPYGYAFIFVILLTIMLWIIGPAFTLVNSALLYLLPVLLLAVRFGFGPAAFAAGIGVISFDFFFVPPIFQYTVSDARYLVSFAIFLIVAFLTASLAAKLRQRVTEANEKEEIASALYDLSTQVAATSDLNRVLDSIIRHAKITFGYEAVICLPDQQNLFHVYPRNETIDSPVNPIDPNLVTWVFEHGQTLGLGTKEKKDHDYLYMPIRTDSNVYGVFCFVGGNATQDAEATKRKMSIISALSGLAAVTIARVQLEEEAKTAHLLAESEKLRTALLDSISHELRTPLSTIIGAVGSLIDHNALFSPKEQSELLSTIREGAMRMNRLVSNLLGMVRLESGMLRLHRHATDLSDVIGVALRQVEDSIGQRQIDVFLPTYLPLIAIDDVLIEQVLVNVISNALKYSDDASPIMIQVIVLESELMLHVRDYGIGIAIDECERIFEKFYRGKKTSRIPGTGLGLAICKGILQAHGGSISARPAPDQGTIFSITLPITDDRGEVEVARRGI
;
A
#
# COMPACT_ATOMS: atom_id res chain seq x y z
N MET A 1 -4.09 -5.38 40.06
CA MET A 1 -3.36 -5.77 38.83
C MET A 1 -4.01 -5.06 37.66
N GLU A 2 -3.69 -3.78 37.49
CA GLU A 2 -4.13 -2.95 36.36
C GLU A 2 -2.97 -2.86 35.37
N LYS A 3 -3.21 -3.15 34.10
CA LYS A 3 -2.15 -3.11 33.08
C LYS A 3 -2.64 -2.64 31.71
N TRP A 4 -3.39 -1.54 31.66
CA TRP A 4 -3.52 -0.74 30.44
C TRP A 4 -3.47 0.74 30.79
N ARG A 5 -2.51 1.45 30.18
CA ARG A 5 -2.23 2.87 30.39
C ARG A 5 -2.65 3.61 29.13
N VAL A 6 -3.73 4.36 29.22
CA VAL A 6 -4.16 5.31 28.18
C VAL A 6 -3.19 6.48 28.19
N ILE A 7 -2.43 6.65 27.11
CA ILE A 7 -1.54 7.81 26.93
C ILE A 7 -2.34 8.85 26.17
N GLN A 8 -2.86 9.86 26.88
CA GLN A 8 -3.34 11.08 26.26
C GLN A 8 -2.14 11.86 25.72
N TRP A 9 -2.09 12.00 24.40
CA TRP A 9 -1.10 12.84 23.72
C TRP A 9 -1.47 14.31 23.94
N THR A 10 -0.74 14.99 24.82
CA THR A 10 -0.85 16.43 25.04
C THR A 10 -0.33 17.18 23.82
N LYS A 11 -1.20 18.05 23.27
CA LYS A 11 -0.86 19.12 22.33
C LYS A 11 0.25 20.00 22.91
N GLU A 12 1.47 19.80 22.45
CA GLU A 12 2.50 20.84 22.38
C GLU A 12 3.26 20.62 21.06
N PHE A 13 2.58 20.93 19.94
CA PHE A 13 3.30 21.29 18.74
C PHE A 13 3.92 22.64 19.01
N GLU A 14 5.22 22.65 19.27
CA GLU A 14 6.06 23.82 19.16
C GLU A 14 5.69 24.55 17.87
N THR A 15 5.13 25.75 18.04
CA THR A 15 5.03 26.74 16.99
C THR A 15 6.44 27.10 16.56
N THR A 16 7.02 26.31 15.66
CA THR A 16 8.19 26.72 14.89
C THR A 16 7.72 27.94 14.12
N ARG A 17 8.10 29.13 14.62
CA ARG A 17 7.81 30.42 13.99
C ARG A 17 8.32 30.34 12.55
N TYR A 18 7.39 30.10 11.62
CA TYR A 18 7.61 30.38 10.22
C TYR A 18 7.92 31.86 10.11
N ARG A 19 9.21 32.14 9.96
CA ARG A 19 9.75 33.47 9.73
C ARG A 19 9.19 33.90 8.39
N LYS A 20 8.10 34.67 8.44
CA LYS A 20 7.60 35.45 7.30
C LYS A 20 8.83 36.08 6.64
N VAL A 21 9.18 35.62 5.44
CA VAL A 21 10.14 36.32 4.60
C VAL A 21 9.41 37.56 4.10
N THR A 22 9.23 38.53 4.99
CA THR A 22 8.97 39.90 4.59
C THR A 22 10.18 40.30 3.76
N SER A 23 9.98 40.56 2.47
CA SER A 23 10.94 41.31 1.68
C SER A 23 11.03 42.70 2.30
N THR A 24 11.85 42.83 3.34
CA THR A 24 12.20 44.11 3.94
C THR A 24 12.89 44.90 2.84
N LYS A 25 12.14 45.80 2.18
CA LYS A 25 12.71 46.89 1.38
C LYS A 25 13.73 47.56 2.27
N ARG A 26 15.02 47.34 1.97
CA ARG A 26 16.13 47.94 2.73
C ARG A 26 15.92 49.46 2.72
N THR A 27 15.75 50.06 3.90
CA THR A 27 15.74 51.51 4.09
C THR A 27 17.02 52.11 3.50
N ALA A 28 16.95 53.30 2.88
CA ALA A 28 18.08 53.93 2.18
C ALA A 28 19.39 53.93 2.99
N TRP A 29 19.33 54.11 4.31
CA TRP A 29 20.47 54.05 5.22
C TRP A 29 21.22 52.69 5.25
N GLN A 30 20.52 51.57 5.06
CA GLN A 30 21.14 50.23 5.02
C GLN A 30 21.86 49.96 3.69
N GLN A 31 21.56 50.72 2.64
CA GLN A 31 22.26 50.62 1.35
C GLN A 31 23.59 51.39 1.38
N PHE A 32 23.70 52.47 2.15
CA PHE A 32 24.93 53.27 2.27
C PHE A 32 25.89 52.83 3.39
N ALA A 33 25.41 52.10 4.41
CA ALA A 33 26.26 51.60 5.49
C ALA A 33 27.55 50.86 5.03
N PRO A 34 27.51 50.00 3.99
CA PRO A 34 28.71 49.36 3.46
C PRO A 34 29.80 50.31 2.95
N TYR A 35 29.42 51.46 2.40
CA TYR A 35 30.34 52.49 1.91
C TYR A 35 30.98 53.26 3.07
N GLY A 36 30.26 53.44 4.17
CA GLY A 36 30.81 53.98 5.41
C GLY A 36 31.89 53.05 6.00
N TYR A 37 31.64 51.74 6.04
CA TYR A 37 32.66 50.76 6.45
C TYR A 37 33.88 50.80 5.52
N ALA A 38 33.66 50.90 4.20
CA ALA A 38 34.75 51.03 3.23
C ALA A 38 35.68 52.20 3.53
N PHE A 39 35.10 53.37 3.83
CA PHE A 39 35.86 54.57 4.17
C PHE A 39 36.66 54.40 5.48
N ILE A 40 36.03 53.86 6.53
CA ILE A 40 36.69 53.62 7.83
C ILE A 40 37.86 52.63 7.69
N PHE A 41 37.66 51.53 6.96
CA PHE A 41 38.71 50.53 6.76
C PHE A 41 39.91 51.09 6.01
N VAL A 42 39.68 51.91 4.98
CA VAL A 42 40.78 52.54 4.24
C VAL A 42 41.52 53.54 5.12
N ILE A 43 40.82 54.39 5.89
CA ILE A 43 41.45 55.33 6.83
C ILE A 43 42.29 54.61 7.88
N LEU A 44 41.74 53.58 8.51
CA LEU A 44 42.42 52.83 9.56
C LEU A 44 43.68 52.16 9.01
N LEU A 45 43.60 51.59 7.80
CA LEU A 45 44.76 51.04 7.12
C LEU A 45 45.80 52.13 6.79
N THR A 46 45.39 53.29 6.29
CA THR A 46 46.28 54.41 6.00
C THR A 46 47.02 54.88 7.25
N ILE A 47 46.33 55.04 8.38
CA ILE A 47 46.94 55.42 9.67
C ILE A 47 47.94 54.36 10.13
N MET A 48 47.55 53.07 10.06
CA MET A 48 48.42 51.96 10.43
C MET A 48 49.69 51.93 9.58
N LEU A 49 49.56 52.06 8.26
CA LEU A 49 50.69 52.07 7.33
C LEU A 49 51.57 53.30 7.51
N TRP A 50 51.01 54.44 7.93
CA TRP A 50 51.79 55.64 8.21
C TRP A 50 52.68 55.47 9.44
N ILE A 51 52.16 54.84 10.51
CA ILE A 51 52.93 54.55 11.74
C ILE A 51 54.06 53.54 11.46
N ILE A 52 53.81 52.53 10.62
CA ILE A 52 54.76 51.44 10.33
C ILE A 52 55.60 51.75 9.06
N GLY A 53 55.33 52.88 8.40
CA GLY A 53 55.84 53.26 7.08
C GLY A 53 57.34 53.13 6.84
N PRO A 54 58.25 53.36 7.81
CA PRO A 54 59.68 53.19 7.61
C PRO A 54 60.12 51.73 7.33
N ALA A 55 59.28 50.74 7.66
CA ALA A 55 59.61 49.32 7.54
C ALA A 55 59.26 48.71 6.18
N PHE A 56 58.47 49.38 5.34
CA PHE A 56 57.95 48.82 4.09
C PHE A 56 58.40 49.59 2.86
N THR A 57 58.64 48.87 1.76
CA THR A 57 58.84 49.50 0.45
C THR A 57 57.51 50.03 -0.09
N LEU A 58 57.58 51.08 -0.92
CA LEU A 58 56.41 51.75 -1.51
C LEU A 58 55.47 50.77 -2.23
N VAL A 59 56.03 49.74 -2.88
CA VAL A 59 55.28 48.68 -3.55
C VAL A 59 54.50 47.80 -2.58
N ASN A 60 55.10 47.41 -1.45
CA ASN A 60 54.44 46.56 -0.45
C ASN A 60 53.30 47.31 0.24
N SER A 61 53.47 48.61 0.49
CA SER A 61 52.42 49.46 1.04
C SER A 61 51.21 49.56 0.11
N ALA A 62 51.42 49.64 -1.22
CA ALA A 62 50.33 49.63 -2.20
C ALA A 62 49.56 48.30 -2.20
N LEU A 63 50.25 47.17 -2.11
CA LEU A 63 49.61 45.84 -2.08
C LEU A 63 48.70 45.65 -0.87
N LEU A 64 49.03 46.24 0.28
CA LEU A 64 48.21 46.15 1.49
C LEU A 64 46.85 46.84 1.36
N TYR A 65 46.70 47.83 0.45
CA TYR A 65 45.40 48.43 0.14
C TYR A 65 44.44 47.48 -0.59
N LEU A 66 44.90 46.31 -1.06
CA LEU A 66 44.01 45.27 -1.59
C LEU A 66 43.23 44.54 -0.49
N LEU A 67 43.71 44.54 0.76
CA LEU A 67 43.06 43.82 1.86
C LEU A 67 41.65 44.35 2.18
N PRO A 68 41.43 45.66 2.37
CA PRO A 68 40.08 46.22 2.53
C PRO A 68 39.18 45.92 1.33
N VAL A 69 39.72 46.05 0.11
CA VAL A 69 38.96 45.80 -1.13
C VAL A 69 38.45 44.36 -1.16
N LEU A 70 39.30 43.39 -0.83
CA LEU A 70 38.94 41.98 -0.79
C LEU A 70 37.86 41.69 0.27
N LEU A 71 38.06 42.16 1.51
CA LEU A 71 37.11 41.93 2.61
C LEU A 71 35.74 42.52 2.31
N LEU A 72 35.71 43.74 1.76
CA LEU A 72 34.47 44.41 1.38
C LEU A 72 33.79 43.74 0.19
N ALA A 73 34.57 43.23 -0.78
CA ALA A 73 34.02 42.52 -1.93
C ALA A 73 33.33 41.21 -1.51
N VAL A 74 33.94 40.45 -0.60
CA VAL A 74 33.36 39.21 -0.06
C VAL A 74 32.13 39.51 0.80
N ARG A 75 32.19 40.53 1.67
CA ARG A 75 31.15 40.77 2.68
C ARG A 75 29.97 41.61 2.18
N PHE A 76 30.21 42.59 1.32
CA PHE A 76 29.23 43.60 0.90
C PHE A 76 29.04 43.67 -0.63
N GLY A 77 29.94 43.08 -1.42
CA GLY A 77 29.82 43.00 -2.87
C GLY A 77 30.66 44.04 -3.61
N PHE A 78 30.45 44.13 -4.93
CA PHE A 78 31.30 44.91 -5.84
C PHE A 78 31.32 46.42 -5.54
N GLY A 79 30.16 47.04 -5.29
CA GLY A 79 30.05 48.50 -5.13
C GLY A 79 30.95 49.08 -4.03
N PRO A 80 30.84 48.63 -2.77
CA PRO A 80 31.69 49.09 -1.67
C PRO A 80 33.18 48.79 -1.85
N ALA A 81 33.53 47.69 -2.52
CA ALA A 81 34.91 47.32 -2.81
C ALA A 81 35.54 48.24 -3.86
N ALA A 82 34.79 48.57 -4.93
CA ALA A 82 35.23 49.53 -5.95
C ALA A 82 35.43 50.93 -5.35
N PHE A 83 34.54 51.34 -4.45
CA PHE A 83 34.67 52.60 -3.70
C PHE A 83 35.92 52.61 -2.81
N ALA A 84 36.19 51.52 -2.09
CA ALA A 84 37.40 51.38 -1.28
C ALA A 84 38.68 51.42 -2.13
N ALA A 85 38.67 50.81 -3.31
CA ALA A 85 39.81 50.84 -4.23
C ALA A 85 40.11 52.26 -4.71
N GLY A 86 39.08 53.03 -5.07
CA GLY A 86 39.23 54.43 -5.48
C GLY A 86 39.79 55.33 -4.38
N ILE A 87 39.21 55.26 -3.17
CA ILE A 87 39.70 56.03 -2.01
C ILE A 87 41.09 55.55 -1.60
N GLY A 88 41.38 54.26 -1.70
CA GLY A 88 42.68 53.68 -1.41
C GLY A 88 43.78 54.25 -2.31
N VAL A 89 43.53 54.37 -3.61
CA VAL A 89 44.49 55.00 -4.55
C VAL A 89 44.72 56.47 -4.19
N ILE A 90 43.65 57.23 -3.94
CA ILE A 90 43.75 58.65 -3.56
C ILE A 90 44.53 58.82 -2.26
N SER A 91 44.25 57.97 -1.27
CA SER A 91 44.94 58.00 0.04
C SER A 91 46.40 57.59 -0.10
N PHE A 92 46.69 56.56 -0.89
CA PHE A 92 48.05 56.10 -1.12
C PHE A 92 48.90 57.15 -1.83
N ASP A 93 48.37 57.79 -2.87
CA ASP A 93 49.04 58.87 -3.62
C ASP A 93 49.41 60.03 -2.69
N PHE A 94 48.45 60.50 -1.89
CA PHE A 94 48.64 61.68 -1.03
C PHE A 94 49.66 61.46 0.12
N PHE A 95 49.67 60.27 0.72
CA PHE A 95 50.46 60.02 1.95
C PHE A 95 51.81 59.34 1.70
N PHE A 96 51.98 58.57 0.62
CA PHE A 96 53.15 57.70 0.45
C PHE A 96 53.98 57.98 -0.82
N VAL A 97 53.43 58.67 -1.83
CA VAL A 97 54.16 58.99 -3.06
C VAL A 97 54.88 60.35 -2.92
N PRO A 98 56.21 60.42 -3.11
CA PRO A 98 56.94 61.70 -3.06
C PRO A 98 56.61 62.59 -4.27
N PRO A 99 56.41 63.92 -4.11
CA PRO A 99 56.41 64.69 -2.87
C PRO A 99 55.14 64.47 -2.03
N ILE A 100 55.33 64.00 -0.79
CA ILE A 100 54.22 63.74 0.15
C ILE A 100 53.45 65.03 0.45
N PHE A 101 52.14 64.92 0.65
CA PHE A 101 51.21 66.04 0.89
C PHE A 101 50.99 67.01 -0.29
N GLN A 102 51.37 66.63 -1.51
CA GLN A 102 51.06 67.40 -2.73
C GLN A 102 50.47 66.47 -3.80
N TYR A 103 49.35 66.88 -4.41
CA TYR A 103 48.77 66.20 -5.57
C TYR A 103 49.53 66.58 -6.85
N THR A 104 50.75 66.08 -7.00
CA THR A 104 51.59 66.40 -8.16
C THR A 104 51.98 65.11 -8.87
N VAL A 105 51.11 64.67 -9.78
CA VAL A 105 51.32 63.47 -10.61
C VAL A 105 52.36 63.79 -11.70
N SER A 106 53.62 63.93 -11.31
CA SER A 106 54.71 64.29 -12.24
C SER A 106 55.57 63.10 -12.66
N ASP A 107 55.40 61.93 -12.05
CA ASP A 107 56.18 60.75 -12.37
C ASP A 107 55.31 59.66 -13.02
N ALA A 108 55.47 59.50 -14.34
CA ALA A 108 54.77 58.51 -15.14
C ALA A 108 54.96 57.06 -14.63
N ARG A 109 55.98 56.82 -13.80
CA ARG A 109 56.25 55.51 -13.19
C ARG A 109 55.16 55.07 -12.22
N TYR A 110 54.55 55.99 -11.45
CA TYR A 110 53.49 55.63 -10.49
C TYR A 110 52.12 55.43 -11.14
N LEU A 111 51.86 56.09 -12.28
CA LEU A 111 50.63 55.90 -13.06
C LEU A 111 50.44 54.43 -13.49
N VAL A 112 51.54 53.77 -13.88
CA VAL A 112 51.50 52.34 -14.26
C VAL A 112 51.16 51.47 -13.05
N SER A 113 51.75 51.74 -11.88
CA SER A 113 51.45 51.01 -10.64
C SER A 113 49.99 51.20 -10.19
N PHE A 114 49.43 52.41 -10.33
CA PHE A 114 48.01 52.66 -10.04
C PHE A 114 47.07 51.95 -10.99
N ALA A 115 47.39 51.92 -12.28
CA ALA A 115 46.61 51.18 -13.26
C ALA A 115 46.62 49.67 -12.94
N ILE A 116 47.78 49.09 -12.63
CA ILE A 116 47.90 47.69 -12.23
C ILE A 116 47.11 47.42 -10.93
N PHE A 117 47.23 48.30 -9.93
CA PHE A 117 46.48 48.17 -8.67
C PHE A 117 44.96 48.19 -8.91
N LEU A 118 44.45 49.14 -9.70
CA LEU A 118 43.02 49.22 -10.02
C LEU A 118 42.53 47.99 -10.79
N ILE A 119 43.32 47.46 -11.72
CA ILE A 119 43.00 46.22 -12.44
C ILE A 119 42.92 45.04 -11.46
N VAL A 120 43.90 44.88 -10.57
CA VAL A 120 43.92 43.79 -9.57
C VAL A 120 42.78 43.95 -8.57
N ALA A 121 42.51 45.16 -8.09
CA ALA A 121 41.40 45.46 -7.19
C ALA A 121 40.03 45.16 -7.86
N PHE A 122 39.86 45.55 -9.13
CA PHE A 122 38.64 45.27 -9.90
C PHE A 122 38.47 43.77 -10.18
N LEU A 123 39.55 43.08 -10.55
CA LEU A 123 39.53 41.64 -10.82
C LEU A 123 39.23 40.84 -9.54
N THR A 124 39.85 41.19 -8.42
CA THR A 124 39.56 40.56 -7.12
C THR A 124 38.13 40.86 -6.65
N ALA A 125 37.64 42.09 -6.81
CA ALA A 125 36.27 42.45 -6.46
C ALA A 125 35.22 41.72 -7.32
N SER A 126 35.45 41.60 -8.63
CA SER A 126 34.55 40.91 -9.55
C SER A 126 34.54 39.39 -9.33
N LEU A 127 35.71 38.78 -9.07
CA LEU A 127 35.81 37.36 -8.71
C LEU A 127 35.11 37.05 -7.39
N ALA A 128 35.31 37.87 -6.36
CA ALA A 128 34.64 37.72 -5.07
C ALA A 128 33.12 37.87 -5.20
N ALA A 129 32.64 38.83 -5.99
CA ALA A 129 31.21 39.00 -6.27
C ALA A 129 30.62 37.77 -6.97
N LYS A 130 31.34 37.21 -7.96
CA LYS A 130 30.91 36.00 -8.69
C LYS A 130 30.91 34.74 -7.82
N LEU A 131 31.90 34.58 -6.96
CA LEU A 131 31.96 33.49 -5.96
C LEU A 131 30.76 33.56 -5.02
N ARG A 132 30.46 34.75 -4.50
CA ARG A 132 29.30 34.95 -3.61
C ARG A 132 27.99 34.57 -4.30
N GLN A 133 27.81 34.98 -5.55
CA GLN A 133 26.62 34.62 -6.33
C GLN A 133 26.48 33.09 -6.45
N ARG A 134 27.57 32.38 -6.73
CA ARG A 134 27.55 30.91 -6.77
C ARG A 134 27.21 30.27 -5.43
N VAL A 135 27.72 30.80 -4.32
CA VAL A 135 27.39 30.29 -2.97
C VAL A 135 25.91 30.50 -2.65
N THR A 136 25.35 31.67 -2.97
CA THR A 136 23.92 31.91 -2.75
C THR A 136 23.05 31.01 -3.63
N GLU A 137 23.39 30.85 -4.91
CA GLU A 137 22.67 29.93 -5.81
C GLU A 137 22.77 28.46 -5.37
N ALA A 138 23.90 28.05 -4.81
CA ALA A 138 24.10 26.69 -4.29
C ALA A 138 23.26 26.42 -3.04
N ASN A 139 23.29 27.34 -2.06
CA ASN A 139 22.52 27.20 -0.82
C ASN A 139 21.01 27.13 -1.09
N GLU A 140 20.50 27.93 -2.03
CA GLU A 140 19.08 27.91 -2.39
C GLU A 140 18.67 26.57 -3.04
N LYS A 141 19.55 25.98 -3.86
CA LYS A 141 19.30 24.65 -4.44
C LYS A 141 19.31 23.56 -3.36
N GLU A 142 20.18 23.67 -2.38
CA GLU A 142 20.25 22.74 -1.24
C GLU A 142 18.97 22.80 -0.39
N GLU A 143 18.49 24.01 -0.05
CA GLU A 143 17.24 24.19 0.72
C GLU A 143 16.03 23.55 0.01
N ILE A 144 15.89 23.78 -1.31
CA ILE A 144 14.81 23.19 -2.11
C ILE A 144 14.94 21.66 -2.15
N ALA A 145 16.15 21.14 -2.34
CA ALA A 145 16.40 19.70 -2.40
C ALA A 145 16.07 19.01 -1.07
N SER A 146 16.46 19.61 0.07
CA SER A 146 16.15 19.09 1.40
C SER A 146 14.65 19.07 1.66
N ALA A 147 13.94 20.16 1.33
CA ALA A 147 12.48 20.22 1.51
C ALA A 147 11.75 19.17 0.65
N LEU A 148 12.21 18.92 -0.58
CA LEU A 148 11.66 17.88 -1.44
C LEU A 148 11.98 16.47 -0.93
N TYR A 149 13.17 16.27 -0.35
CA TYR A 149 13.57 14.99 0.25
C TYR A 149 12.74 14.65 1.50
N ASP A 150 12.52 15.63 2.38
CA ASP A 150 11.71 15.46 3.58
C ASP A 150 10.25 15.12 3.23
N LEU A 151 9.69 15.80 2.21
CA LEU A 151 8.36 15.50 1.68
C LEU A 151 8.31 14.09 1.07
N SER A 152 9.30 13.72 0.26
CA SER A 152 9.40 12.38 -0.33
C SER A 152 9.40 11.28 0.75
N THR A 153 10.13 11.51 1.84
CA THR A 153 10.26 10.55 2.96
C THR A 153 8.96 10.44 3.75
N GLN A 154 8.24 11.54 3.99
CA GLN A 154 6.94 11.51 4.68
C GLN A 154 5.85 10.83 3.83
N VAL A 155 5.89 11.06 2.52
CA VAL A 155 4.96 10.43 1.56
C VAL A 155 5.22 8.93 1.45
N ALA A 156 6.48 8.48 1.49
CA ALA A 156 6.84 7.07 1.43
C ALA A 156 6.23 6.22 2.57
N ALA A 157 5.95 6.83 3.73
CA ALA A 157 5.47 6.16 4.94
C ALA A 157 3.95 5.93 4.99
N THR A 158 3.16 6.46 4.04
CA THR A 158 1.69 6.38 4.09
C THR A 158 1.13 5.57 2.92
N SER A 159 0.33 4.55 3.20
CA SER A 159 -0.29 3.67 2.19
C SER A 159 -1.59 4.23 1.58
N ASP A 160 -2.13 5.32 2.13
CA ASP A 160 -3.42 5.89 1.74
C ASP A 160 -3.21 7.08 0.79
N LEU A 161 -3.53 6.86 -0.49
CA LEU A 161 -3.42 7.85 -1.56
C LEU A 161 -4.11 9.18 -1.19
N ASN A 162 -5.29 9.12 -0.58
CA ASN A 162 -6.07 10.31 -0.24
C ASN A 162 -5.31 11.18 0.77
N ARG A 163 -4.75 10.56 1.81
CA ARG A 163 -3.98 11.26 2.85
C ARG A 163 -2.72 11.90 2.29
N VAL A 164 -2.08 11.22 1.34
CA VAL A 164 -0.88 11.74 0.69
C VAL A 164 -1.21 12.94 -0.19
N LEU A 165 -2.22 12.83 -1.06
CA LEU A 165 -2.65 13.92 -1.93
C LEU A 165 -3.08 15.14 -1.10
N ASP A 166 -3.85 14.93 -0.04
CA ASP A 166 -4.22 15.99 0.89
C ASP A 166 -3.00 16.64 1.56
N SER A 167 -1.96 15.85 1.87
CA SER A 167 -0.71 16.37 2.44
C SER A 167 0.03 17.26 1.44
N ILE A 168 0.11 16.83 0.17
CA ILE A 168 0.73 17.59 -0.92
C ILE A 168 -0.03 18.92 -1.14
N ILE A 169 -1.37 18.87 -1.17
CA ILE A 169 -2.22 20.05 -1.32
C ILE A 169 -2.05 21.01 -0.13
N ARG A 170 -2.08 20.51 1.11
CA ARG A 170 -1.85 21.34 2.30
C ARG A 170 -0.47 21.98 2.28
N HIS A 171 0.56 21.26 1.86
CA HIS A 171 1.91 21.78 1.79
C HIS A 171 2.06 22.84 0.70
N ALA A 172 1.36 22.70 -0.43
CA ALA A 172 1.27 23.74 -1.44
C ALA A 172 0.66 25.04 -0.86
N LYS A 173 -0.40 24.93 -0.06
CA LYS A 173 -1.04 26.08 0.62
C LYS A 173 -0.12 26.74 1.65
N ILE A 174 0.56 25.96 2.50
CA ILE A 174 1.45 26.49 3.54
C ILE A 174 2.70 27.16 2.93
N THR A 175 3.30 26.54 1.93
CA THR A 175 4.59 26.98 1.37
C THR A 175 4.43 28.13 0.37
N PHE A 176 3.33 28.17 -0.40
CA PHE A 176 3.14 29.16 -1.46
C PHE A 176 1.98 30.12 -1.24
N GLY A 177 1.07 29.83 -0.29
CA GLY A 177 -0.13 30.63 -0.07
C GLY A 177 -1.18 30.48 -1.19
N TYR A 178 -1.00 29.53 -2.10
CA TYR A 178 -1.98 29.23 -3.16
C TYR A 178 -2.96 28.19 -2.68
N GLU A 179 -4.23 28.37 -3.03
CA GLU A 179 -5.17 27.25 -2.97
C GLU A 179 -4.87 26.32 -4.14
N ALA A 180 -4.86 25.02 -3.87
CA ALA A 180 -4.45 24.04 -4.83
C ALA A 180 -5.37 22.83 -4.76
N VAL A 181 -5.60 22.22 -5.91
CA VAL A 181 -6.57 21.15 -6.09
C VAL A 181 -5.96 20.13 -7.05
N ILE A 182 -6.09 18.84 -6.75
CA ILE A 182 -5.61 17.77 -7.63
C ILE A 182 -6.81 17.10 -8.30
N CYS A 183 -6.76 16.95 -9.62
CA CYS A 183 -7.76 16.25 -10.42
C CYS A 183 -7.15 14.94 -10.94
N LEU A 184 -7.75 13.79 -10.58
CA LEU A 184 -7.34 12.47 -11.06
C LEU A 184 -8.47 11.82 -11.86
N PRO A 185 -8.19 11.15 -12.99
CA PRO A 185 -9.21 10.45 -13.76
C PRO A 185 -9.67 9.17 -13.05
N ASP A 186 -10.95 8.85 -13.17
CA ASP A 186 -11.50 7.53 -12.87
C ASP A 186 -11.33 6.58 -14.06
N GLN A 187 -11.71 5.31 -13.89
CA GLN A 187 -11.76 4.29 -14.95
C GLN A 187 -12.60 4.69 -16.17
N GLN A 188 -13.50 5.66 -16.01
CA GLN A 188 -14.36 6.21 -17.07
C GLN A 188 -13.84 7.56 -17.62
N ASN A 189 -12.61 7.96 -17.29
CA ASN A 189 -12.03 9.29 -17.57
C ASN A 189 -12.83 10.47 -16.98
N LEU A 190 -13.61 10.22 -15.95
CA LEU A 190 -14.25 11.27 -15.15
C LEU A 190 -13.27 11.76 -14.07
N PHE A 191 -13.02 13.06 -13.99
CA PHE A 191 -12.04 13.59 -13.04
C PHE A 191 -12.64 13.73 -11.63
N HIS A 192 -12.01 13.07 -10.67
CA HIS A 192 -12.24 13.25 -9.24
C HIS A 192 -11.33 14.34 -8.67
N VAL A 193 -11.93 15.21 -7.86
CA VAL A 193 -11.26 16.37 -7.27
C VAL A 193 -10.83 16.08 -5.83
N TYR A 194 -9.59 16.47 -5.51
CA TYR A 194 -9.00 16.36 -4.19
C TYR A 194 -8.68 17.76 -3.66
N PRO A 195 -9.09 18.10 -2.41
CA PRO A 195 -9.73 17.22 -1.43
C PRO A 195 -11.20 16.91 -1.76
N ARG A 196 -11.68 15.71 -1.39
CA ARG A 196 -12.98 15.11 -1.80
C ARG A 196 -14.25 15.86 -1.37
N ASN A 197 -14.10 16.95 -0.62
CA ASN A 197 -15.19 17.82 -0.16
C ASN A 197 -15.47 19.01 -1.09
N GLU A 198 -14.67 19.22 -2.14
CA GLU A 198 -14.89 20.25 -3.14
C GLU A 198 -15.41 19.60 -4.43
N THR A 199 -16.71 19.75 -4.72
CA THR A 199 -17.27 19.40 -6.02
C THR A 199 -16.75 20.37 -7.08
N ILE A 200 -16.54 19.91 -8.31
CA ILE A 200 -16.23 20.76 -9.48
C ILE A 200 -17.25 21.91 -9.62
N ASP A 201 -18.51 21.67 -9.22
CA ASP A 201 -19.62 22.65 -9.24
C ASP A 201 -19.73 23.52 -7.97
N SER A 202 -18.74 23.50 -7.06
CA SER A 202 -18.78 24.35 -5.87
C SER A 202 -18.59 25.83 -6.27
N PRO A 203 -19.43 26.77 -5.77
CA PRO A 203 -19.41 28.18 -6.18
C PRO A 203 -18.18 28.97 -5.70
N VAL A 204 -17.15 28.29 -5.17
CA VAL A 204 -15.96 28.91 -4.56
C VAL A 204 -14.73 28.92 -5.48
N ASN A 205 -14.67 28.12 -6.56
CA ASN A 205 -13.64 28.24 -7.62
C ASN A 205 -14.01 27.37 -8.85
N PRO A 206 -14.44 27.93 -10.00
CA PRO A 206 -14.75 27.11 -11.18
C PRO A 206 -13.46 26.70 -11.89
N ILE A 207 -12.97 25.49 -11.60
CA ILE A 207 -11.97 24.81 -12.44
C ILE A 207 -12.68 24.37 -13.73
N ASP A 208 -12.20 24.79 -14.89
CA ASP A 208 -12.80 24.38 -16.18
C ASP A 208 -12.43 22.92 -16.50
N PRO A 209 -13.40 21.98 -16.52
CA PRO A 209 -13.14 20.58 -16.81
C PRO A 209 -12.49 20.36 -18.18
N ASN A 210 -12.78 21.21 -19.17
CA ASN A 210 -12.19 21.08 -20.51
C ASN A 210 -10.68 21.36 -20.50
N LEU A 211 -10.24 22.28 -19.65
CA LEU A 211 -8.82 22.60 -19.50
C LEU A 211 -8.09 21.49 -18.76
N VAL A 212 -8.72 20.90 -17.74
CA VAL A 212 -8.19 19.72 -17.04
C VAL A 212 -8.01 18.56 -18.02
N THR A 213 -9.03 18.24 -18.82
CA THR A 213 -8.94 17.18 -19.83
C THR A 213 -7.84 17.47 -20.85
N TRP A 214 -7.74 18.70 -21.35
CA TRP A 214 -6.70 19.06 -22.33
C TRP A 214 -5.29 18.89 -21.76
N VAL A 215 -5.03 19.36 -20.54
CA VAL A 215 -3.73 19.22 -19.87
C VAL A 215 -3.39 17.77 -19.58
N PHE A 216 -4.39 16.96 -19.23
CA PHE A 216 -4.23 15.52 -19.05
C PHE A 216 -3.84 14.82 -20.36
N GLU A 217 -4.54 15.10 -21.46
CA GLU A 217 -4.29 14.47 -22.77
C GLU A 217 -2.96 14.91 -23.41
N HIS A 218 -2.62 16.20 -23.31
CA HIS A 218 -1.43 16.76 -23.97
C HIS A 218 -0.19 16.73 -23.07
N GLY A 219 -0.37 16.58 -21.75
CA GLY A 219 0.72 16.59 -20.78
C GLY A 219 1.49 17.91 -20.75
N GLN A 220 0.85 19.03 -21.11
CA GLN A 220 1.44 20.37 -21.19
C GLN A 220 0.85 21.30 -20.14
N THR A 221 1.70 22.12 -19.52
CA THR A 221 1.29 23.13 -18.52
C THR A 221 0.52 24.27 -19.18
N LEU A 222 -0.58 24.72 -18.56
CA LEU A 222 -1.41 25.84 -19.00
C LEU A 222 -1.52 26.91 -17.89
N GLY A 223 -1.46 28.21 -18.23
CA GLY A 223 -1.62 29.31 -17.28
C GLY A 223 -0.37 30.20 -17.15
N LEU A 224 -0.17 30.86 -16.00
CA LEU A 224 0.94 31.78 -15.67
C LEU A 224 2.18 31.65 -16.58
N GLY A 225 2.40 32.65 -17.45
CA GLY A 225 3.63 32.76 -18.24
C GLY A 225 3.75 31.83 -19.47
N THR A 226 2.74 31.02 -19.80
CA THR A 226 2.73 30.29 -21.07
C THR A 226 2.30 31.21 -22.23
N LYS A 227 2.74 30.89 -23.45
CA LYS A 227 2.45 31.71 -24.65
C LYS A 227 0.98 31.62 -25.10
N GLU A 228 0.22 30.67 -24.56
CA GLU A 228 -1.00 30.17 -25.21
C GLU A 228 -2.33 30.74 -24.72
N LYS A 229 -2.39 31.54 -23.63
CA LYS A 229 -3.53 32.43 -23.30
C LYS A 229 -3.23 33.21 -22.02
N LYS A 230 -3.47 34.52 -22.01
CA LYS A 230 -3.12 35.44 -20.90
C LYS A 230 -4.18 35.58 -19.80
N ASP A 231 -5.29 34.85 -19.88
CA ASP A 231 -6.55 35.28 -19.27
C ASP A 231 -7.06 34.34 -18.17
N HIS A 232 -6.20 33.52 -17.56
CA HIS A 232 -6.62 32.52 -16.57
C HIS A 232 -5.91 32.75 -15.23
N ASP A 233 -6.69 32.96 -14.18
CA ASP A 233 -6.26 33.12 -12.78
C ASP A 233 -5.70 31.82 -12.15
N TYR A 234 -5.58 30.76 -12.97
CA TYR A 234 -5.23 29.40 -12.58
C TYR A 234 -3.99 28.90 -13.34
N LEU A 235 -3.17 28.13 -12.64
CA LEU A 235 -2.09 27.34 -13.22
C LEU A 235 -2.48 25.87 -13.20
N TYR A 236 -2.50 25.23 -14.37
CA TYR A 236 -2.75 23.81 -14.55
C TYR A 236 -1.43 23.12 -14.87
N MET A 237 -1.00 22.24 -13.98
CA MET A 237 0.25 21.50 -14.14
C MET A 237 -0.02 20.00 -14.29
N PRO A 238 0.49 19.33 -15.33
CA PRO A 238 0.33 17.89 -15.47
C PRO A 238 1.11 17.17 -14.37
N ILE A 239 0.44 16.21 -13.73
CA ILE A 239 1.04 15.26 -12.80
C ILE A 239 1.51 14.08 -13.63
N ARG A 240 2.78 14.13 -14.07
CA ARG A 240 3.33 13.15 -15.03
C ARG A 240 4.67 12.59 -14.61
N THR A 241 4.91 11.35 -14.99
CA THR A 241 6.26 10.78 -15.11
C THR A 241 6.73 10.90 -16.56
N ASP A 242 7.92 10.39 -16.88
CA ASP A 242 8.44 10.38 -18.26
C ASP A 242 7.55 9.58 -19.24
N SER A 243 6.76 8.65 -18.71
CA SER A 243 6.00 7.66 -19.47
C SER A 243 4.49 7.84 -19.44
N ASN A 244 3.92 8.52 -18.42
CA ASN A 244 2.48 8.64 -18.29
C ASN A 244 2.04 9.92 -17.57
N VAL A 245 0.83 10.40 -17.89
CA VAL A 245 0.15 11.49 -17.16
C VAL A 245 -0.90 10.86 -16.27
N TYR A 246 -0.84 11.15 -14.97
CA TYR A 246 -1.73 10.58 -13.94
C TYR A 246 -2.85 11.52 -13.55
N GLY A 247 -2.74 12.81 -13.87
CA GLY A 247 -3.75 13.80 -13.52
C GLY A 247 -3.25 15.23 -13.69
N VAL A 248 -3.96 16.18 -13.09
CA VAL A 248 -3.69 17.61 -13.20
C VAL A 248 -3.69 18.26 -11.82
N PHE A 249 -2.65 19.03 -11.52
CA PHE A 249 -2.52 19.84 -10.33
C PHE A 249 -2.87 21.30 -10.66
N CYS A 250 -3.98 21.78 -10.12
CA CYS A 250 -4.48 23.13 -10.34
C CYS A 250 -4.11 24.03 -9.15
N PHE A 251 -3.61 25.24 -9.43
CA PHE A 251 -3.28 26.26 -8.42
C PHE A 251 -4.02 27.56 -8.70
N VAL A 252 -4.58 28.17 -7.65
CA VAL A 252 -5.38 29.40 -7.71
C VAL A 252 -4.59 30.60 -7.18
N GLY A 253 -4.61 31.72 -7.90
CA GLY A 253 -4.27 33.03 -7.33
C GLY A 253 -2.80 33.49 -7.46
N GLY A 254 -2.11 33.13 -8.54
CA GLY A 254 -0.79 33.69 -8.82
C GLY A 254 -0.87 34.96 -9.66
N ASN A 255 -0.88 36.14 -9.05
CA ASN A 255 -0.52 37.35 -9.80
C ASN A 255 0.92 37.20 -10.27
N ALA A 256 1.16 37.31 -11.59
CA ALA A 256 2.49 37.37 -12.16
C ALA A 256 3.24 38.53 -11.49
N THR A 257 4.20 38.21 -10.62
CA THR A 257 5.10 39.21 -10.07
C THR A 257 5.87 39.82 -11.24
N GLN A 258 6.03 41.15 -11.27
CA GLN A 258 6.85 41.83 -12.29
C GLN A 258 8.31 41.35 -12.31
N ASP A 259 8.71 40.60 -11.28
CA ASP A 259 9.98 39.89 -11.19
C ASP A 259 9.91 38.51 -11.90
N ALA A 260 10.59 38.42 -13.04
CA ALA A 260 10.69 37.20 -13.85
C ALA A 260 11.45 36.08 -13.13
N GLU A 261 12.39 36.42 -12.25
CA GLU A 261 13.24 35.44 -11.56
C GLU A 261 12.49 34.78 -10.40
N ALA A 262 11.68 35.56 -9.68
CA ALA A 262 10.73 35.04 -8.69
C ALA A 262 9.68 34.10 -9.31
N THR A 263 9.20 34.42 -10.52
CA THR A 263 8.22 33.60 -11.25
C THR A 263 8.83 32.26 -11.67
N LYS A 264 10.08 32.26 -12.18
CA LYS A 264 10.80 31.04 -12.54
C LYS A 264 11.07 30.13 -11.34
N ARG A 265 11.44 30.71 -10.19
CA ARG A 265 11.62 29.95 -8.94
C ARG A 265 10.32 29.26 -8.51
N LYS A 266 9.19 29.97 -8.55
CA LYS A 266 7.87 29.41 -8.22
C LYS A 266 7.50 28.24 -9.13
N MET A 267 7.67 28.39 -10.45
CA MET A 267 7.41 27.31 -11.41
C MET A 267 8.25 26.06 -11.16
N SER A 268 9.54 26.24 -10.82
CA SER A 268 10.43 25.11 -10.53
C SER A 268 9.94 24.27 -9.36
N ILE A 269 9.40 24.88 -8.31
CA ILE A 269 8.95 24.14 -7.13
C ILE A 269 7.57 23.52 -7.36
N ILE A 270 6.67 24.19 -8.06
CA ILE A 270 5.38 23.63 -8.47
C ILE A 270 5.57 22.40 -9.39
N SER A 271 6.57 22.46 -10.28
CA SER A 271 6.98 21.32 -11.10
C SER A 271 7.53 20.17 -10.25
N ALA A 272 8.30 20.47 -9.21
CA ALA A 272 8.82 19.44 -8.32
C ALA A 272 7.71 18.78 -7.49
N LEU A 273 6.73 19.54 -6.99
CA LEU A 273 5.56 19.00 -6.29
C LEU A 273 4.69 18.13 -7.20
N SER A 274 4.49 18.56 -8.45
CA SER A 274 3.71 17.79 -9.43
C SER A 274 4.42 16.48 -9.79
N GLY A 275 5.76 16.50 -9.91
CA GLY A 275 6.56 15.29 -10.09
C GLY A 275 6.48 14.34 -8.88
N LEU A 276 6.50 14.88 -7.65
CA LEU A 276 6.35 14.07 -6.44
C LEU A 276 4.95 13.43 -6.35
N ALA A 277 3.90 14.18 -6.69
CA ALA A 277 2.55 13.64 -6.79
C ALA A 277 2.48 12.50 -7.83
N ALA A 278 3.13 12.68 -8.99
CA ALA A 278 3.15 11.67 -10.05
C ALA A 278 3.82 10.37 -9.62
N VAL A 279 5.01 10.44 -9.01
CA VAL A 279 5.72 9.26 -8.49
C VAL A 279 4.90 8.54 -7.42
N THR A 280 4.20 9.29 -6.57
CA THR A 280 3.35 8.72 -5.53
C THR A 280 2.15 7.99 -6.11
N ILE A 281 1.40 8.63 -7.03
CA ILE A 281 0.22 8.02 -7.65
C ILE A 281 0.64 6.77 -8.42
N ALA A 282 1.71 6.86 -9.21
CA ALA A 282 2.26 5.73 -9.95
C ALA A 282 2.59 4.55 -9.02
N ARG A 283 3.22 4.82 -7.87
CA ARG A 283 3.55 3.79 -6.88
C ARG A 283 2.29 3.11 -6.34
N VAL A 284 1.27 3.86 -5.90
CA VAL A 284 0.04 3.28 -5.34
C VAL A 284 -0.68 2.43 -6.38
N GLN A 285 -0.76 2.92 -7.62
CA GLN A 285 -1.40 2.21 -8.72
C GLN A 285 -0.68 0.89 -9.03
N LEU A 286 0.67 0.91 -9.09
CA LEU A 286 1.49 -0.29 -9.26
C LEU A 286 1.36 -1.28 -8.10
N GLU A 287 1.26 -0.80 -6.85
CA GLU A 287 1.05 -1.67 -5.68
C GLU A 287 -0.31 -2.40 -5.76
N GLU A 288 -1.38 -1.71 -6.19
CA GLU A 288 -2.70 -2.32 -6.35
C GLU A 288 -2.75 -3.31 -7.53
N GLU A 289 -2.11 -2.97 -8.65
CA GLU A 289 -1.94 -3.88 -9.79
C GLU A 289 -1.13 -5.13 -9.40
N ALA A 290 -0.03 -4.97 -8.65
CA ALA A 290 0.77 -6.09 -8.18
C ALA A 290 -0.02 -6.99 -7.21
N LYS A 291 -0.81 -6.39 -6.30
CA LYS A 291 -1.65 -7.13 -5.36
C LYS A 291 -2.75 -7.92 -6.07
N THR A 292 -3.43 -7.30 -7.03
CA THR A 292 -4.47 -7.99 -7.81
C THR A 292 -3.88 -9.11 -8.68
N ALA A 293 -2.73 -8.86 -9.33
CA ALA A 293 -2.01 -9.90 -10.08
C ALA A 293 -1.55 -11.05 -9.18
N HIS A 294 -1.08 -10.76 -7.96
CA HIS A 294 -0.68 -11.78 -6.99
C HIS A 294 -1.85 -12.66 -6.57
N LEU A 295 -3.00 -12.07 -6.23
CA LEU A 295 -4.21 -12.81 -5.85
C LEU A 295 -4.71 -13.70 -7.01
N LEU A 296 -4.69 -13.19 -8.24
CA LEU A 296 -5.06 -13.97 -9.42
C LEU A 296 -4.09 -15.14 -9.66
N ALA A 297 -2.78 -14.90 -9.53
CA ALA A 297 -1.77 -15.94 -9.69
C ALA A 297 -1.89 -17.03 -8.61
N GLU A 298 -2.17 -16.64 -7.35
CA GLU A 298 -2.41 -17.59 -6.26
C GLU A 298 -3.67 -18.42 -6.52
N SER A 299 -4.75 -17.80 -6.99
CA SER A 299 -5.98 -18.49 -7.39
C SER A 299 -5.76 -19.50 -8.52
N GLU A 300 -5.04 -19.13 -9.58
CA GLU A 300 -4.74 -20.06 -10.69
C GLU A 300 -3.78 -21.19 -10.27
N LYS A 301 -2.80 -20.88 -9.42
CA LYS A 301 -1.89 -21.91 -8.87
C LYS A 301 -2.64 -22.93 -8.03
N LEU A 302 -3.56 -22.46 -7.17
CA LEU A 302 -4.47 -23.33 -6.44
C LEU A 302 -5.29 -24.14 -7.43
N ARG A 303 -6.03 -23.51 -8.34
CA ARG A 303 -6.87 -24.18 -9.35
C ARG A 303 -6.14 -25.30 -10.10
N THR A 304 -4.90 -25.07 -10.52
CA THR A 304 -4.07 -26.05 -11.22
C THR A 304 -3.72 -27.24 -10.31
N ALA A 305 -3.21 -26.98 -9.10
CA ALA A 305 -2.89 -28.04 -8.13
C ALA A 305 -4.13 -28.87 -7.75
N LEU A 306 -5.31 -28.25 -7.72
CA LEU A 306 -6.58 -28.92 -7.48
C LEU A 306 -6.95 -29.88 -8.62
N LEU A 307 -6.86 -29.42 -9.88
CA LEU A 307 -7.14 -30.26 -11.05
C LEU A 307 -6.18 -31.46 -11.13
N ASP A 308 -4.91 -31.27 -10.79
CA ASP A 308 -3.91 -32.35 -10.75
C ASP A 308 -4.26 -33.39 -9.67
N SER A 309 -4.62 -32.95 -8.47
CA SER A 309 -5.03 -33.85 -7.38
C SER A 309 -6.29 -34.64 -7.74
N ILE A 310 -7.31 -33.97 -8.29
CA ILE A 310 -8.57 -34.62 -8.73
C ILE A 310 -8.27 -35.67 -9.80
N SER A 311 -7.43 -35.33 -10.78
CA SER A 311 -7.03 -36.24 -11.86
C SER A 311 -6.32 -37.48 -11.31
N HIS A 312 -5.44 -37.32 -10.33
CA HIS A 312 -4.77 -38.43 -9.68
C HIS A 312 -5.77 -39.33 -8.93
N GLU A 313 -6.68 -38.75 -8.15
CA GLU A 313 -7.65 -39.51 -7.37
C GLU A 313 -8.69 -40.24 -8.22
N LEU A 314 -9.02 -39.74 -9.40
CA LEU A 314 -9.86 -40.44 -10.38
C LEU A 314 -9.10 -41.57 -11.08
N ARG A 315 -7.81 -41.38 -11.38
CA ARG A 315 -6.99 -42.38 -12.08
C ARG A 315 -6.83 -43.67 -11.28
N THR A 316 -6.63 -43.59 -9.97
CA THR A 316 -6.41 -44.79 -9.13
C THR A 316 -7.56 -45.81 -9.20
N PRO A 317 -8.83 -45.47 -8.86
CA PRO A 317 -9.93 -46.43 -8.94
C PRO A 317 -10.19 -46.86 -10.39
N LEU A 318 -9.99 -45.98 -11.38
CA LEU A 318 -10.15 -46.33 -12.79
C LEU A 318 -9.13 -47.39 -13.22
N SER A 319 -7.85 -47.26 -12.84
CA SER A 319 -6.83 -48.27 -13.11
C SER A 319 -7.14 -49.61 -12.43
N THR A 320 -7.66 -49.58 -11.20
CA THR A 320 -8.10 -50.79 -10.49
C THR A 320 -9.26 -51.49 -11.22
N ILE A 321 -10.27 -50.73 -11.67
CA ILE A 321 -11.39 -51.27 -12.46
C ILE A 321 -10.89 -51.86 -13.77
N ILE A 322 -10.06 -51.12 -14.53
CA ILE A 322 -9.54 -51.57 -15.81
C ILE A 322 -8.70 -52.85 -15.64
N GLY A 323 -7.86 -52.92 -14.61
CA GLY A 323 -7.06 -54.10 -14.31
C GLY A 323 -7.93 -55.33 -14.00
N ALA A 324 -8.91 -55.19 -13.11
CA ALA A 324 -9.81 -56.28 -12.75
C ALA A 324 -10.70 -56.71 -13.94
N VAL A 325 -11.24 -55.77 -14.71
CA VAL A 325 -12.00 -56.08 -15.93
C VAL A 325 -11.11 -56.79 -16.96
N GLY A 326 -9.90 -56.31 -17.19
CA GLY A 326 -8.94 -56.93 -18.13
C GLY A 326 -8.60 -58.36 -17.72
N SER A 327 -8.32 -58.60 -16.43
CA SER A 327 -8.11 -59.96 -15.91
C SER A 327 -9.31 -60.86 -16.15
N LEU A 328 -10.53 -60.40 -15.86
CA LEU A 328 -11.77 -61.17 -16.10
C LEU A 328 -11.99 -61.47 -17.59
N ILE A 329 -11.66 -60.56 -18.49
CA ILE A 329 -11.82 -60.76 -19.95
C ILE A 329 -10.77 -61.75 -20.47
N ASP A 330 -9.50 -61.55 -20.12
CA ASP A 330 -8.38 -62.28 -20.72
C ASP A 330 -8.21 -63.70 -20.15
N HIS A 331 -8.63 -63.94 -18.90
CA HIS A 331 -8.32 -65.18 -18.16
C HIS A 331 -9.55 -65.84 -17.49
N ASN A 332 -10.78 -65.55 -17.97
CA ASN A 332 -12.04 -65.98 -17.33
C ASN A 332 -12.12 -67.48 -17.01
N ALA A 333 -11.56 -68.34 -17.86
CA ALA A 333 -11.62 -69.79 -17.68
C ALA A 333 -10.63 -70.36 -16.63
N LEU A 334 -9.72 -69.52 -16.12
CA LEU A 334 -8.68 -69.91 -15.16
C LEU A 334 -9.02 -69.56 -13.71
N PHE A 335 -10.03 -68.71 -13.48
CA PHE A 335 -10.42 -68.29 -12.14
C PHE A 335 -11.45 -69.23 -11.53
N SER A 336 -11.26 -69.54 -10.25
CA SER A 336 -12.31 -70.11 -9.42
C SER A 336 -13.49 -69.13 -9.28
N PRO A 337 -14.72 -69.63 -8.98
CA PRO A 337 -15.87 -68.77 -8.71
C PRO A 337 -15.62 -67.74 -7.60
N LYS A 338 -14.73 -68.06 -6.65
CA LYS A 338 -14.34 -67.17 -5.57
C LYS A 338 -13.47 -66.02 -6.06
N GLU A 339 -12.43 -66.30 -6.85
CA GLU A 339 -11.56 -65.27 -7.44
C GLU A 339 -12.36 -64.35 -8.37
N GLN A 340 -13.30 -64.90 -9.15
CA GLN A 340 -14.18 -64.11 -9.99
C GLN A 340 -15.04 -63.14 -9.16
N SER A 341 -15.58 -63.59 -8.03
CA SER A 341 -16.33 -62.75 -7.10
C SER A 341 -15.45 -61.65 -6.47
N GLU A 342 -14.19 -61.93 -6.16
CA GLU A 342 -13.24 -60.94 -5.62
C GLU A 342 -12.91 -59.85 -6.64
N LEU A 343 -12.69 -60.20 -7.91
CA LEU A 343 -12.49 -59.23 -8.99
C LEU A 343 -13.76 -58.39 -9.24
N LEU A 344 -14.94 -59.00 -9.22
CA LEU A 344 -16.21 -58.27 -9.35
C LEU A 344 -16.44 -57.32 -8.17
N SER A 345 -16.10 -57.71 -6.93
CA SER A 345 -16.15 -56.79 -5.78
C SER A 345 -15.18 -55.62 -5.95
N THR A 346 -13.97 -55.89 -6.43
CA THR A 346 -12.95 -54.86 -6.71
C THR A 346 -13.43 -53.83 -7.73
N ILE A 347 -14.11 -54.28 -8.79
CA ILE A 347 -14.73 -53.40 -9.80
C ILE A 347 -15.84 -52.56 -9.16
N ARG A 348 -16.74 -53.20 -8.40
CA ARG A 348 -17.86 -52.53 -7.73
C ARG A 348 -17.37 -51.44 -6.78
N GLU A 349 -16.39 -51.75 -5.94
CA GLU A 349 -15.80 -50.81 -4.98
C GLU A 349 -15.11 -49.63 -5.69
N GLY A 350 -14.35 -49.92 -6.75
CA GLY A 350 -13.75 -48.87 -7.60
C GLY A 350 -14.79 -47.92 -8.19
N ALA A 351 -15.88 -48.47 -8.73
CA ALA A 351 -16.96 -47.70 -9.35
C ALA A 351 -17.72 -46.84 -8.31
N MET A 352 -18.05 -47.42 -7.16
CA MET A 352 -18.67 -46.69 -6.04
C MET A 352 -17.78 -45.54 -5.56
N ARG A 353 -16.46 -45.78 -5.48
CA ARG A 353 -15.49 -44.75 -5.11
C ARG A 353 -15.44 -43.62 -6.14
N MET A 354 -15.43 -43.91 -7.43
CA MET A 354 -15.52 -42.88 -8.47
C MET A 354 -16.82 -42.07 -8.36
N ASN A 355 -17.95 -42.73 -8.12
CA ASN A 355 -19.23 -42.04 -7.98
C ASN A 355 -19.23 -41.05 -6.79
N ARG A 356 -18.64 -41.45 -5.66
CA ARG A 356 -18.45 -40.55 -4.50
C ARG A 356 -17.57 -39.34 -4.84
N LEU A 357 -16.48 -39.55 -5.58
CA LEU A 357 -15.58 -38.47 -6.02
C LEU A 357 -16.31 -37.45 -6.91
N VAL A 358 -17.05 -37.93 -7.91
CA VAL A 358 -17.84 -37.07 -8.82
C VAL A 358 -18.94 -36.33 -8.05
N SER A 359 -19.63 -37.00 -7.14
CA SER A 359 -20.68 -36.39 -6.31
C SER A 359 -20.11 -35.27 -5.42
N ASN A 360 -18.94 -35.48 -4.82
CA ASN A 360 -18.26 -34.46 -4.02
C ASN A 360 -17.84 -33.25 -4.87
N LEU A 361 -17.35 -33.48 -6.10
CA LEU A 361 -17.01 -32.39 -7.02
C LEU A 361 -18.23 -31.57 -7.44
N LEU A 362 -19.31 -32.23 -7.85
CA LEU A 362 -20.56 -31.54 -8.20
C LEU A 362 -21.15 -30.78 -7.01
N GLY A 363 -21.08 -31.36 -5.81
CA GLY A 363 -21.48 -30.70 -4.57
C GLY A 363 -20.69 -29.41 -4.33
N MET A 364 -19.36 -29.46 -4.52
CA MET A 364 -18.50 -28.29 -4.40
C MET A 364 -18.83 -27.21 -5.44
N VAL A 365 -19.00 -27.57 -6.72
CA VAL A 365 -19.35 -26.60 -7.78
C VAL A 365 -20.69 -25.90 -7.49
N ARG A 366 -21.68 -26.64 -6.97
CA ARG A 366 -22.98 -26.07 -6.57
C ARG A 366 -22.86 -25.10 -5.38
N LEU A 367 -22.00 -25.44 -4.41
CA LEU A 367 -21.69 -24.55 -3.29
C LEU A 367 -20.98 -23.27 -3.74
N GLU A 368 -19.97 -23.37 -4.61
CA GLU A 368 -19.18 -22.21 -5.09
C GLU A 368 -19.98 -21.26 -5.98
N SER A 369 -20.89 -21.79 -6.77
CA SER A 369 -21.77 -20.99 -7.63
C SER A 369 -22.94 -20.35 -6.86
N GLY A 370 -23.09 -20.64 -5.56
CA GLY A 370 -24.24 -20.21 -4.77
C GLY A 370 -25.56 -20.84 -5.22
N MET A 371 -25.52 -21.87 -6.06
CA MET A 371 -26.71 -22.51 -6.65
C MET A 371 -27.29 -23.63 -5.78
N LEU A 372 -26.74 -23.90 -4.60
CA LEU A 372 -27.29 -24.89 -3.68
C LEU A 372 -28.65 -24.43 -3.16
N ARG A 373 -29.73 -24.98 -3.73
CA ARG A 373 -31.10 -24.82 -3.23
C ARG A 373 -31.44 -25.95 -2.30
N LEU A 374 -31.92 -25.63 -1.10
CA LEU A 374 -32.35 -26.60 -0.10
C LEU A 374 -33.81 -26.97 -0.30
N HIS A 375 -34.09 -28.27 -0.30
CA HIS A 375 -35.45 -28.81 -0.25
C HIS A 375 -35.77 -29.22 1.19
N ARG A 376 -36.18 -28.25 2.00
CA ARG A 376 -36.42 -28.48 3.44
C ARG A 376 -37.77 -29.14 3.69
N HIS A 377 -37.77 -30.18 4.50
CA HIS A 377 -38.96 -30.87 4.99
C HIS A 377 -38.86 -31.10 6.50
N ALA A 378 -40.00 -31.22 7.18
CA ALA A 378 -40.04 -31.56 8.60
C ALA A 378 -39.63 -33.03 8.78
N THR A 379 -38.39 -33.26 9.22
CA THR A 379 -37.76 -34.58 9.21
C THR A 379 -37.36 -34.99 10.62
N ASP A 380 -37.54 -36.27 10.94
CA ASP A 380 -37.02 -36.89 12.15
C ASP A 380 -35.54 -37.21 11.97
N LEU A 381 -34.68 -36.60 12.79
CA LEU A 381 -33.24 -36.82 12.70
C LEU A 381 -32.85 -38.28 13.00
N SER A 382 -33.64 -39.03 13.79
CA SER A 382 -33.34 -40.45 14.03
C SER A 382 -33.42 -41.28 12.75
N ASP A 383 -34.33 -40.94 11.84
CA ASP A 383 -34.45 -41.62 10.55
C ASP A 383 -33.23 -41.33 9.68
N VAL A 384 -32.78 -40.07 9.63
CA VAL A 384 -31.60 -39.66 8.86
C VAL A 384 -30.34 -40.34 9.39
N ILE A 385 -30.17 -40.43 10.72
CA ILE A 385 -29.06 -41.18 11.34
C ILE A 385 -29.14 -42.66 10.95
N GLY A 386 -30.34 -43.26 10.99
CA GLY A 386 -30.55 -44.66 10.61
C GLY A 386 -30.21 -44.94 9.13
N VAL A 387 -30.58 -44.03 8.22
CA VAL A 387 -30.20 -44.14 6.80
C VAL A 387 -28.69 -44.00 6.62
N ALA A 388 -28.06 -43.02 7.26
CA ALA A 388 -26.62 -42.81 7.19
C ALA A 388 -25.84 -44.04 7.70
N LEU A 389 -26.27 -44.65 8.80
CA LEU A 389 -25.65 -45.87 9.35
C LEU A 389 -25.76 -47.07 8.41
N ARG A 390 -26.91 -47.27 7.77
CA ARG A 390 -27.09 -48.33 6.75
C ARG A 390 -26.14 -48.16 5.57
N GLN A 391 -25.87 -46.92 5.15
CA GLN A 391 -24.96 -46.68 4.02
C GLN A 391 -23.49 -46.97 4.31
N VAL A 392 -23.09 -46.95 5.59
CA VAL A 392 -21.72 -47.26 6.00
C VAL A 392 -21.59 -48.66 6.62
N GLU A 393 -22.67 -49.46 6.66
CA GLU A 393 -22.74 -50.80 7.28
C GLU A 393 -21.59 -51.72 6.85
N ASP A 394 -21.34 -51.84 5.55
CA ASP A 394 -20.24 -52.63 5.00
C ASP A 394 -18.85 -52.20 5.52
N SER A 395 -18.70 -50.92 5.91
CA SER A 395 -17.45 -50.33 6.40
C SER A 395 -17.32 -50.35 7.93
N ILE A 396 -18.40 -50.69 8.65
CA ILE A 396 -18.40 -50.75 10.13
C ILE A 396 -17.64 -52.01 10.61
N GLY A 397 -17.71 -53.10 9.85
CA GLY A 397 -17.04 -54.36 10.19
C GLY A 397 -17.55 -54.95 11.51
N GLN A 398 -16.66 -55.25 12.46
CA GLN A 398 -17.03 -55.76 13.79
C GLN A 398 -17.05 -54.69 14.89
N ARG A 399 -17.02 -53.40 14.52
CA ARG A 399 -16.99 -52.29 15.48
C ARG A 399 -18.36 -52.08 16.13
N GLN A 400 -18.35 -51.61 17.37
CA GLN A 400 -19.55 -51.17 18.07
C GLN A 400 -19.85 -49.70 17.74
N ILE A 401 -21.12 -49.40 17.42
CA ILE A 401 -21.61 -48.02 17.29
C ILE A 401 -22.66 -47.78 18.35
N ASP A 402 -22.36 -46.84 19.25
CA ASP A 402 -23.27 -46.45 20.32
C ASP A 402 -24.01 -45.17 19.94
N VAL A 403 -25.34 -45.26 19.81
CA VAL A 403 -26.20 -44.12 19.45
C VAL A 403 -27.02 -43.69 20.67
N PHE A 404 -26.81 -42.47 21.13
CA PHE A 404 -27.49 -41.87 22.27
C PHE A 404 -28.44 -40.78 21.79
N LEU A 405 -29.74 -41.06 21.85
CA LEU A 405 -30.82 -40.15 21.48
C LEU A 405 -31.58 -39.68 22.74
N PRO A 406 -32.01 -38.40 22.81
CA PRO A 406 -32.89 -37.95 23.88
C PRO A 406 -34.27 -38.60 23.76
N THR A 407 -35.02 -38.65 24.87
CA THR A 407 -36.37 -39.25 24.90
C THR A 407 -37.37 -38.55 23.98
N TYR A 408 -37.14 -37.27 23.68
CA TYR A 408 -37.94 -36.48 22.75
C TYR A 408 -37.02 -35.79 21.74
N LEU A 409 -37.20 -36.09 20.46
CA LEU A 409 -36.57 -35.40 19.34
C LEU A 409 -37.64 -34.56 18.60
N PRO A 410 -37.42 -33.25 18.42
CA PRO A 410 -38.30 -32.43 17.58
C PRO A 410 -38.05 -32.73 16.10
N LEU A 411 -39.10 -32.61 15.28
CA LEU A 411 -38.95 -32.55 13.83
C LEU A 411 -38.25 -31.24 13.47
N ILE A 412 -37.25 -31.32 12.58
CA ILE A 412 -36.48 -30.16 12.13
C ILE A 412 -36.65 -29.97 10.62
N ALA A 413 -36.75 -28.71 10.18
CA ALA A 413 -36.89 -28.36 8.77
C ALA A 413 -35.54 -28.43 8.05
N ILE A 414 -35.22 -29.60 7.47
CA ILE A 414 -33.92 -29.87 6.83
C ILE A 414 -34.09 -30.52 5.46
N ASP A 415 -33.07 -30.40 4.61
CA ASP A 415 -32.91 -31.24 3.43
C ASP A 415 -32.26 -32.55 3.87
N ASP A 416 -33.08 -33.60 3.97
CA ASP A 416 -32.72 -34.90 4.53
C ASP A 416 -31.58 -35.57 3.75
N VAL A 417 -31.61 -35.50 2.41
CA VAL A 417 -30.56 -36.04 1.53
C VAL A 417 -29.22 -35.35 1.78
N LEU A 418 -29.20 -34.03 1.92
CA LEU A 418 -27.96 -33.30 2.18
C LEU A 418 -27.43 -33.51 3.61
N ILE A 419 -28.30 -33.61 4.62
CA ILE A 419 -27.88 -33.91 5.99
C ILE A 419 -27.40 -35.36 6.11
N GLU A 420 -28.04 -36.31 5.43
CA GLU A 420 -27.54 -37.68 5.29
C GLU A 420 -26.12 -37.69 4.72
N GLN A 421 -25.86 -36.93 3.65
CA GLN A 421 -24.53 -36.80 3.07
C GLN A 421 -23.50 -36.26 4.09
N VAL A 422 -23.89 -35.29 4.93
CA VAL A 422 -23.03 -34.79 6.02
C VAL A 422 -22.70 -35.89 7.01
N LEU A 423 -23.69 -36.64 7.48
CA LEU A 423 -23.50 -37.72 8.45
C LEU A 423 -22.63 -38.83 7.87
N VAL A 424 -22.89 -39.28 6.65
CA VAL A 424 -22.09 -40.31 5.97
C VAL A 424 -20.63 -39.86 5.84
N ASN A 425 -20.37 -38.60 5.48
CA ASN A 425 -19.00 -38.08 5.41
C ASN A 425 -18.31 -38.06 6.77
N VAL A 426 -18.99 -37.61 7.83
CA VAL A 426 -18.41 -37.52 9.17
C VAL A 426 -18.18 -38.91 9.76
N ILE A 427 -19.14 -39.84 9.62
CA ILE A 427 -19.01 -41.22 10.11
C ILE A 427 -17.96 -41.98 9.29
N SER A 428 -17.92 -41.81 7.97
CA SER A 428 -16.89 -42.42 7.13
C SER A 428 -15.49 -41.94 7.51
N ASN A 429 -15.33 -40.65 7.86
CA ASN A 429 -14.08 -40.14 8.40
C ASN A 429 -13.75 -40.78 9.76
N ALA A 430 -14.72 -40.86 10.67
CA ALA A 430 -14.52 -41.51 11.97
C ALA A 430 -14.03 -42.95 11.80
N LEU A 431 -14.65 -43.75 10.92
CA LEU A 431 -14.23 -45.13 10.61
C LEU A 431 -12.82 -45.19 10.03
N LYS A 432 -12.52 -44.32 9.06
CA LYS A 432 -11.27 -44.31 8.31
C LYS A 432 -10.04 -43.87 9.13
N TYR A 433 -10.23 -43.00 10.11
CA TYR A 433 -9.14 -42.44 10.91
C TYR A 433 -9.03 -43.05 12.33
N SER A 434 -9.79 -44.11 12.60
CA SER A 434 -9.76 -44.87 13.85
C SER A 434 -9.48 -46.35 13.62
N ASP A 435 -8.96 -47.01 14.65
CA ASP A 435 -8.56 -48.42 14.59
C ASP A 435 -9.76 -49.36 14.42
N ASP A 436 -9.55 -50.51 13.78
CA ASP A 436 -10.59 -51.48 13.38
C ASP A 436 -11.44 -52.08 14.50
N ALA A 437 -11.01 -51.95 15.77
CA ALA A 437 -11.75 -52.42 16.94
C ALA A 437 -12.34 -51.28 17.79
N SER A 438 -12.08 -50.02 17.43
CA SER A 438 -12.48 -48.88 18.26
C SER A 438 -13.96 -48.52 18.05
N PRO A 439 -14.71 -48.22 19.14
CA PRO A 439 -16.11 -47.86 19.02
C PRO A 439 -16.29 -46.45 18.43
N ILE A 440 -17.47 -46.18 17.86
CA ILE A 440 -17.87 -44.83 17.45
C ILE A 440 -19.12 -44.46 18.23
N MET A 441 -19.13 -43.27 18.82
CA MET A 441 -20.26 -42.77 19.60
C MET A 441 -20.95 -41.64 18.85
N ILE A 442 -22.26 -41.77 18.68
CA ILE A 442 -23.13 -40.73 18.12
C ILE A 442 -24.07 -40.25 19.23
N GLN A 443 -24.04 -38.97 19.55
CA GLN A 443 -24.89 -38.40 20.60
C GLN A 443 -25.66 -37.20 20.07
N VAL A 444 -26.97 -37.18 20.32
CA VAL A 444 -27.82 -36.01 20.03
C VAL A 444 -28.17 -35.30 21.34
N ILE A 445 -28.03 -33.98 21.33
CA ILE A 445 -28.41 -33.09 22.42
C ILE A 445 -29.37 -32.05 21.83
N VAL A 446 -30.54 -31.92 22.44
CA VAL A 446 -31.54 -30.92 22.07
C VAL A 446 -31.42 -29.75 23.05
N LEU A 447 -31.14 -28.57 22.52
CA LEU A 447 -31.16 -27.30 23.26
C LEU A 447 -32.42 -26.50 22.87
N GLU A 448 -32.65 -25.34 23.48
CA GLU A 448 -33.89 -24.57 23.25
C GLU A 448 -34.09 -24.12 21.79
N SER A 449 -33.01 -23.72 21.11
CA SER A 449 -33.07 -23.14 19.75
C SER A 449 -32.31 -23.95 18.69
N GLU A 450 -31.59 -24.99 19.09
CA GLU A 450 -30.74 -25.77 18.20
C GLU A 450 -30.59 -27.22 18.67
N LEU A 451 -30.32 -28.09 17.71
CA LEU A 451 -29.98 -29.48 17.92
C LEU A 451 -28.48 -29.64 17.66
N MET A 452 -27.79 -30.28 18.59
CA MET A 452 -26.37 -30.60 18.49
C MET A 452 -26.18 -32.10 18.34
N LEU A 453 -25.49 -32.54 17.29
CA LEU A 453 -25.11 -33.92 17.04
C LEU A 453 -23.59 -34.07 17.14
N HIS A 454 -23.15 -34.91 18.06
CA HIS A 454 -21.75 -35.26 18.24
C HIS A 454 -21.44 -36.62 17.62
N VAL A 455 -20.36 -36.69 16.84
CA VAL A 455 -19.76 -37.94 16.40
C VAL A 455 -18.36 -38.01 16.98
N ARG A 456 -18.14 -38.97 17.88
CA ARG A 456 -16.85 -39.21 18.54
C ARG A 456 -16.21 -40.49 18.02
N ASP A 457 -14.96 -40.36 17.59
CA ASP A 457 -14.06 -41.49 17.31
C ASP A 457 -12.96 -41.59 18.38
N TYR A 458 -12.26 -42.73 18.39
CA TYR A 458 -11.11 -42.99 19.25
C TYR A 458 -9.84 -43.21 18.43
N GLY A 459 -9.72 -42.49 17.31
CA GLY A 459 -8.63 -42.64 16.35
C GLY A 459 -7.39 -41.82 16.65
N ILE A 460 -6.64 -41.50 15.60
CA ILE A 460 -5.39 -40.75 15.66
C ILE A 460 -5.53 -39.31 16.22
N GLY A 461 -6.77 -38.80 16.24
CA GLY A 461 -7.12 -37.44 16.67
C GLY A 461 -6.65 -36.34 15.72
N ILE A 462 -7.10 -35.13 15.99
CA ILE A 462 -6.75 -33.92 15.23
C ILE A 462 -5.95 -32.98 16.14
N ALA A 463 -4.89 -32.36 15.61
CA ALA A 463 -4.13 -31.37 16.36
C ALA A 463 -4.94 -30.07 16.52
N ILE A 464 -4.76 -29.35 17.63
CA ILE A 464 -5.52 -28.13 17.95
C ILE A 464 -5.36 -27.07 16.85
N ASP A 465 -4.15 -26.93 16.28
CA ASP A 465 -3.86 -26.00 15.18
C ASP A 465 -4.47 -26.42 13.83
N GLU A 466 -4.96 -27.65 13.71
CA GLU A 466 -5.60 -28.17 12.50
C GLU A 466 -7.14 -28.15 12.58
N CYS A 467 -7.73 -27.92 13.76
CA CYS A 467 -9.18 -28.05 13.99
C CYS A 467 -10.05 -27.14 13.10
N GLU A 468 -9.58 -25.94 12.78
CA GLU A 468 -10.28 -25.05 11.84
C GLU A 468 -9.95 -25.37 10.38
N ARG A 469 -8.71 -25.80 10.13
CA ARG A 469 -8.14 -25.99 8.80
C ARG A 469 -8.65 -27.23 8.10
N ILE A 470 -9.09 -28.26 8.84
CA ILE A 470 -9.68 -29.48 8.26
C ILE A 470 -10.98 -29.23 7.46
N PHE A 471 -11.60 -28.06 7.64
CA PHE A 471 -12.76 -27.64 6.85
C PHE A 471 -12.38 -26.75 5.66
N GLU A 472 -11.09 -26.41 5.50
CA GLU A 472 -10.58 -25.78 4.30
C GLU A 472 -10.60 -26.77 3.14
N LYS A 473 -10.82 -26.24 1.95
CA LYS A 473 -10.91 -27.02 0.73
C LYS A 473 -9.58 -27.74 0.49
N PHE A 474 -9.64 -29.04 0.25
CA PHE A 474 -8.49 -29.88 -0.10
C PHE A 474 -7.40 -29.99 0.99
N TYR A 475 -7.66 -29.45 2.18
CA TYR A 475 -6.75 -29.59 3.30
C TYR A 475 -6.70 -31.04 3.77
N ARG A 476 -5.49 -31.53 4.04
CA ARG A 476 -5.24 -32.85 4.61
C ARG A 476 -4.22 -32.72 5.73
N GLY A 477 -4.54 -33.25 6.90
CA GLY A 477 -3.68 -33.12 8.07
C GLY A 477 -2.34 -33.84 7.88
N LYS A 478 -1.27 -33.32 8.46
CA LYS A 478 0.12 -33.80 8.25
C LYS A 478 0.29 -35.31 8.54
N LYS A 479 -0.40 -35.81 9.58
CA LYS A 479 -0.40 -37.23 9.98
C LYS A 479 -1.25 -38.13 9.07
N THR A 480 -2.10 -37.54 8.23
CA THR A 480 -3.11 -38.25 7.41
C THR A 480 -2.81 -38.28 5.92
N SER A 481 -1.71 -37.67 5.47
CA SER A 481 -1.35 -37.57 4.05
C SER A 481 -1.20 -38.93 3.34
N ARG A 482 -0.93 -40.00 4.08
CA ARG A 482 -0.82 -41.37 3.54
C ARG A 482 -2.17 -42.08 3.37
N ILE A 483 -3.23 -41.60 4.01
CA ILE A 483 -4.57 -42.21 3.97
C ILE A 483 -5.37 -41.56 2.83
N PRO A 484 -5.75 -42.28 1.77
CA PRO A 484 -6.27 -41.68 0.52
C PRO A 484 -7.56 -40.88 0.71
N GLY A 485 -7.70 -39.71 0.09
CA GLY A 485 -8.93 -38.90 0.13
C GLY A 485 -8.74 -37.45 -0.35
N THR A 486 -9.81 -36.87 -0.93
CA THR A 486 -9.83 -35.57 -1.64
C THR A 486 -9.57 -34.34 -0.76
N GLY A 487 -9.79 -34.42 0.54
CA GLY A 487 -9.88 -33.24 1.41
C GLY A 487 -11.11 -32.35 1.13
N LEU A 488 -12.11 -32.85 0.39
CA LEU A 488 -13.33 -32.09 0.06
C LEU A 488 -14.51 -32.38 0.98
N GLY A 489 -14.57 -33.57 1.58
CA GLY A 489 -15.75 -34.04 2.32
C GLY A 489 -16.17 -33.07 3.43
N LEU A 490 -15.25 -32.68 4.31
CA LEU A 490 -15.55 -31.78 5.43
C LEU A 490 -15.85 -30.33 4.98
N ALA A 491 -15.22 -29.86 3.91
CA ALA A 491 -15.53 -28.55 3.33
C ALA A 491 -16.97 -28.50 2.75
N ILE A 492 -17.40 -29.59 2.10
CA ILE A 492 -18.78 -29.76 1.63
C ILE A 492 -19.75 -29.82 2.82
N CYS A 493 -19.40 -30.58 3.87
CA CYS A 493 -20.23 -30.65 5.08
C CYS A 493 -20.45 -29.26 5.70
N LYS A 494 -19.38 -28.46 5.80
CA LYS A 494 -19.45 -27.09 6.30
C LYS A 494 -20.37 -26.23 5.43
N GLY A 495 -20.25 -26.30 4.11
CA GLY A 495 -21.11 -25.55 3.19
C GLY A 495 -22.59 -25.94 3.27
N ILE A 496 -22.89 -27.25 3.35
CA ILE A 496 -24.25 -27.77 3.52
C ILE A 496 -24.86 -27.27 4.83
N LEU A 497 -24.13 -27.37 5.94
CA LEU A 497 -24.63 -26.93 7.25
C LEU A 497 -24.81 -25.42 7.32
N GLN A 498 -23.90 -24.64 6.74
CA GLN A 498 -24.06 -23.19 6.64
C GLN A 498 -25.30 -22.80 5.83
N ALA A 499 -25.61 -23.52 4.74
CA ALA A 499 -26.85 -23.30 3.98
C ALA A 499 -28.10 -23.60 4.82
N HIS A 500 -28.02 -24.54 5.76
CA HIS A 500 -29.09 -24.86 6.72
C HIS A 500 -29.16 -23.87 7.90
N GLY A 501 -28.26 -22.88 7.99
CA GLY A 501 -28.15 -21.98 9.15
C GLY A 501 -27.49 -22.64 10.37
N GLY A 502 -26.86 -23.80 10.18
CA GLY A 502 -26.12 -24.53 11.18
C GLY A 502 -24.60 -24.37 11.05
N SER A 503 -23.86 -25.15 11.83
CA SER A 503 -22.40 -25.15 11.80
C SER A 503 -21.81 -26.53 12.12
N ILE A 504 -20.53 -26.73 11.75
CA ILE A 504 -19.73 -27.90 12.12
C ILE A 504 -18.41 -27.45 12.74
N SER A 505 -17.99 -28.11 13.80
CA SER A 505 -16.69 -27.95 14.42
C SER A 505 -16.08 -29.31 14.76
N ALA A 506 -14.75 -29.33 14.93
CA ALA A 506 -14.04 -30.51 15.38
C ALA A 506 -13.10 -30.11 16.53
N ARG A 507 -12.94 -31.03 17.49
CA ARG A 507 -12.00 -30.85 18.59
C ARG A 507 -11.35 -32.18 18.97
N PRO A 508 -10.14 -32.17 19.55
CA PRO A 508 -9.54 -33.36 20.12
C PRO A 508 -10.43 -33.90 21.24
N ALA A 509 -10.61 -35.21 21.31
CA ALA A 509 -11.27 -35.86 22.43
C ALA A 509 -10.32 -35.91 23.65
N PRO A 510 -10.84 -35.84 24.89
CA PRO A 510 -10.00 -35.88 26.11
C PRO A 510 -9.17 -37.16 26.24
N ASP A 511 -9.74 -38.29 25.81
CA ASP A 511 -9.19 -39.63 26.02
C ASP A 511 -8.67 -40.26 24.72
N GLN A 512 -8.19 -39.44 23.77
CA GLN A 512 -7.80 -39.79 22.38
C GLN A 512 -8.97 -39.82 21.37
N GLY A 513 -8.66 -39.44 20.12
CA GLY A 513 -9.61 -39.35 19.00
C GLY A 513 -10.13 -37.94 18.72
N THR A 514 -11.26 -37.85 18.03
CA THR A 514 -11.88 -36.58 17.59
C THR A 514 -13.35 -36.55 17.97
N ILE A 515 -13.85 -35.37 18.30
CA ILE A 515 -15.28 -35.09 18.43
C ILE A 515 -15.67 -34.09 17.35
N PHE A 516 -16.45 -34.53 16.37
CA PHE A 516 -17.16 -33.66 15.45
C PHE A 516 -18.48 -33.22 16.08
N SER A 517 -18.77 -31.92 16.02
CA SER A 517 -20.00 -31.33 16.56
C SER A 517 -20.73 -30.62 15.43
N ILE A 518 -21.92 -31.11 15.09
CA ILE A 518 -22.83 -30.56 14.09
C ILE A 518 -23.96 -29.84 14.84
N THR A 519 -24.30 -28.64 14.41
CA THR A 519 -25.41 -27.84 14.97
C THR A 519 -26.41 -27.53 13.86
N LEU A 520 -27.68 -27.70 14.17
CA LEU A 520 -28.80 -27.41 13.27
C LEU A 520 -29.85 -26.59 14.04
N PRO A 521 -30.38 -25.50 13.49
CA PRO A 521 -31.40 -24.69 14.15
C PRO A 521 -32.72 -25.46 14.24
N ILE A 522 -33.35 -25.46 15.41
CA ILE A 522 -34.72 -25.94 15.59
C ILE A 522 -35.62 -24.77 15.20
N THR A 523 -36.07 -24.76 13.96
CA THR A 523 -36.98 -23.71 13.49
C THR A 523 -38.39 -24.09 13.96
N ASP A 524 -39.02 -23.25 14.79
CA ASP A 524 -40.44 -23.41 15.18
C ASP A 524 -41.31 -23.00 13.99
N ASP A 525 -41.31 -23.80 12.93
CA ASP A 525 -42.18 -23.58 11.78
C ASP A 525 -43.58 -24.09 12.06
N ARG A 526 -44.22 -23.49 13.07
CA ARG A 526 -45.68 -23.52 13.22
C ARG A 526 -46.38 -22.65 12.18
N GLY A 527 -45.64 -21.98 11.29
CA GLY A 527 -46.13 -21.00 10.32
C GLY A 527 -46.56 -21.60 8.98
N GLU A 528 -45.87 -22.61 8.45
CA GLU A 528 -46.20 -23.15 7.12
C GLU A 528 -47.14 -24.37 7.12
N VAL A 529 -47.23 -25.12 8.23
CA VAL A 529 -48.12 -26.29 8.31
C VAL A 529 -49.61 -25.89 8.38
N GLU A 530 -49.94 -24.66 8.83
CA GLU A 530 -51.33 -24.18 8.86
C GLU A 530 -51.87 -23.78 7.48
N VAL A 531 -50.99 -23.43 6.52
CA VAL A 531 -51.40 -23.10 5.14
C VAL A 531 -51.75 -24.36 4.35
N ALA A 532 -51.06 -25.48 4.58
CA ALA A 532 -51.36 -26.75 3.94
C ALA A 532 -52.66 -27.42 4.47
N ARG A 533 -53.09 -27.14 5.71
CA ARG A 533 -54.35 -27.65 6.27
C ARG A 533 -55.59 -26.83 5.94
N ARG A 534 -55.45 -25.58 5.48
CA ARG A 534 -56.58 -24.74 5.03
C ARG A 534 -56.89 -24.86 3.53
N GLY A 535 -56.16 -25.71 2.82
CA GLY A 535 -56.29 -25.92 1.37
C GLY A 535 -56.83 -27.29 0.95
N ILE A 536 -57.64 -27.97 1.78
CA ILE A 536 -58.44 -29.14 1.39
C ILE A 536 -59.92 -28.82 1.55
#